data_AF-A0A962N7Q2-F1
#
_entry.id   AF-A0A962N7Q2-F1
#
_cell.length_a   1.000
_cell.length_b   1.000
_cell.length_c   1.000
_cell.angle_alpha   90.00
_cell.angle_beta   90.00
_cell.angle_gamma   90.00
#
_symmetry.space_group_name_H-M   'P 1'
#
loop_
_entity.id
_entity.type
_entity.pdbx_description
1 polymer ?
#
loop_
_entity_poly.entity_id
_entity_poly.type
_entity_poly.pdbx_seq_one_letter_code
_entity_poly.pdbx_strand_id
1 'polypeptide(L)'
;RVGVTNSTISLIEQDKVSPSISSLKKVLDGIPISLARFFTMDLQREEDSPFYQADQLPDIGSGDIHYYLVGENFPSPKLCMLREIMPPGSDTGEEMLSHEGEEGGFVLAGQVEIQIGQQRRTLGPGEAYYFDTRLPHRFRNAGDEDVVIVSASTPRTF
;
A
#
# COMPACT_ATOMS: atom_id res chain seq x y z
N ARG A 1 25.58 28.14 17.57
CA ARG A 1 24.82 29.35 17.98
C ARG A 1 24.11 29.88 16.74
N VAL A 2 22.83 29.60 16.64
CA VAL A 2 22.00 29.99 15.51
C VAL A 2 21.74 31.49 15.59
N GLY A 3 22.02 32.26 14.54
CA GLY A 3 21.90 33.73 14.51
C GLY A 3 20.47 34.27 14.55
N VAL A 4 19.71 33.88 15.57
CA VAL A 4 18.38 34.38 15.93
C VAL A 4 18.45 34.88 17.37
N THR A 5 17.98 36.09 17.65
CA THR A 5 18.02 36.66 18.99
C THR A 5 16.97 36.01 19.89
N ASN A 6 17.29 35.82 21.17
CA ASN A 6 16.36 35.23 22.16
C ASN A 6 15.01 35.98 22.24
N SER A 7 15.02 37.29 21.98
CA SER A 7 13.80 38.11 21.89
C SER A 7 12.88 37.67 20.75
N THR A 8 13.42 37.26 19.61
CA THR A 8 12.65 36.80 18.44
C THR A 8 12.09 35.40 18.67
N ILE A 9 12.85 34.52 19.33
CA ILE A 9 12.37 33.18 19.71
C ILE A 9 11.20 33.30 20.69
N SER A 10 11.32 34.16 21.71
CA SER A 10 10.26 34.37 22.70
C SER A 10 8.97 34.97 22.10
N LEU A 11 9.09 35.80 21.06
CA LEU A 11 7.92 36.34 20.35
C LEU A 11 7.21 35.29 19.47
N ILE A 12 7.96 34.34 18.91
CA ILE A 12 7.40 33.19 18.18
C ILE A 12 6.70 32.24 19.15
N GLU A 13 7.29 31.93 20.30
CA GLU A 13 6.69 31.07 21.34
C GLU A 13 5.39 31.65 21.94
N GLN A 14 5.25 32.98 21.94
CA GLN A 14 4.06 33.69 22.41
C GLN A 14 2.99 33.90 21.32
N ASP A 15 3.17 33.30 20.14
CA ASP A 15 2.25 33.39 18.99
C ASP A 15 2.03 34.83 18.48
N LYS A 16 3.00 35.72 18.73
CA LYS A 16 2.91 37.16 18.39
C LYS A 16 3.47 37.49 17.01
N VAL A 17 4.26 36.59 16.42
CA VAL A 17 4.86 36.75 15.08
C VAL A 17 4.98 35.38 14.41
N SER A 18 4.47 35.25 13.19
CA SER A 18 4.74 34.07 12.36
C SER A 18 6.16 34.17 11.77
N PRO A 19 7.08 33.24 12.06
CA PRO A 19 8.43 33.28 11.52
C PRO A 19 8.43 33.04 10.00
N SER A 20 9.40 33.63 9.31
CA SER A 20 9.74 33.22 7.94
C SER A 20 10.34 31.81 7.93
N ILE A 21 10.22 31.09 6.81
CA ILE A 21 10.85 29.76 6.59
C ILE A 21 12.35 29.81 6.88
N SER A 22 13.03 30.90 6.53
CA SER A 22 14.46 31.09 6.79
C SER A 22 14.81 31.26 8.28
N SER A 23 13.92 31.85 9.07
CA SER A 23 14.07 31.99 10.52
C SER A 23 13.78 30.67 11.24
N LEU A 24 12.76 29.95 10.78
CA LEU A 24 12.40 28.63 11.29
C LEU A 24 13.50 27.60 11.01
N LYS A 25 14.04 27.55 9.79
CA LYS A 25 15.17 26.66 9.45
C LYS A 25 16.37 26.89 10.38
N LYS A 26 16.70 28.16 10.65
CA LYS A 26 17.77 28.54 11.58
C LYS A 26 17.50 27.93 12.96
N VAL A 27 16.30 28.11 13.52
CA VAL A 27 15.93 27.50 14.82
C VAL A 27 16.09 25.98 14.79
N LEU A 28 15.64 25.32 13.72
CA LEU A 28 15.75 23.87 13.56
C LEU A 28 17.18 23.35 13.34
N ASP A 29 18.11 24.15 12.80
CA ASP A 29 19.52 23.76 12.65
C ASP A 29 20.20 23.46 14.02
N GLY A 30 19.58 23.84 15.15
CA GLY A 30 20.00 23.50 16.52
C GLY A 30 19.37 22.24 17.11
N ILE A 31 18.48 21.56 16.38
CA ILE A 31 17.71 20.38 16.81
C ILE A 31 17.96 19.27 15.79
N PRO A 32 18.09 17.99 16.19
CA PRO A 32 18.30 16.88 15.24
C PRO A 32 17.01 16.50 14.49
N ILE A 33 16.34 17.48 13.87
CA ILE A 33 15.12 17.28 13.08
C ILE A 33 15.26 18.04 11.75
N SER A 34 14.84 17.42 10.64
CA SER A 34 14.80 18.11 9.36
C SER A 34 13.60 19.05 9.28
N LEU A 35 13.72 20.12 8.48
CA LEU A 35 12.61 21.04 8.21
C LEU A 35 11.39 20.29 7.64
N ALA A 36 11.62 19.29 6.78
CA ALA A 36 10.57 18.42 6.25
C ALA A 36 9.88 17.61 7.35
N ARG A 37 10.66 17.06 8.30
CA ARG A 37 10.10 16.32 9.43
C ARG A 37 9.30 17.22 10.37
N PHE A 38 9.77 18.44 10.63
CA PHE A 38 9.04 19.42 11.45
C PHE A 38 7.64 19.72 10.91
N PHE A 39 7.50 19.96 9.60
CA PHE A 39 6.19 20.22 8.98
C PHE A 39 5.28 19.00 8.84
N THR A 40 5.84 17.80 8.98
CA THR A 40 5.09 16.54 8.87
C THR A 40 4.79 15.92 10.24
N MET A 41 5.19 16.57 11.34
CA MET A 41 4.93 16.10 12.72
C MET A 41 3.44 16.15 13.11
N ASP A 42 2.69 17.13 12.58
CA ASP A 42 1.25 17.30 12.83
C ASP A 42 0.38 16.70 11.72
N LEU A 43 0.98 16.11 10.69
CA LEU A 43 0.24 15.19 9.83
C LEU A 43 -0.06 13.98 10.71
N GLN A 44 -1.27 13.97 11.26
CA GLN A 44 -1.84 12.86 11.99
C GLN A 44 -1.58 11.59 11.17
N ARG A 45 -0.55 10.82 11.52
CA ARG A 45 -0.61 9.39 11.26
C ARG A 45 -1.84 8.96 12.04
N GLU A 46 -2.89 8.54 11.34
CA GLU A 46 -3.98 7.82 11.97
C GLU A 46 -3.33 6.80 12.92
N GLU A 47 -3.75 6.79 14.20
CA GLU A 47 -3.16 5.93 15.22
C GLU A 47 -2.98 4.53 14.65
N ASP A 48 -1.82 3.90 14.86
CA ASP A 48 -1.52 2.56 14.39
C ASP A 48 -2.63 1.59 14.88
N SER A 49 -3.62 1.35 14.02
CA SER A 49 -4.78 0.51 14.30
C SER A 49 -4.55 -0.86 13.67
N PRO A 50 -4.77 -1.96 14.41
CA PRO A 50 -4.77 -3.30 13.84
C PRO A 50 -6.04 -3.60 13.02
N PHE A 51 -6.99 -2.67 12.98
CA PHE A 51 -8.25 -2.79 12.26
C PHE A 51 -8.33 -1.76 11.12
N TYR A 52 -8.75 -2.22 9.95
CA TYR A 52 -8.89 -1.43 8.73
C TYR A 52 -10.33 -1.52 8.22
N GLN A 53 -11.00 -0.39 8.05
CA GLN A 53 -12.34 -0.33 7.48
C GLN A 53 -12.28 -0.33 5.95
N ALA A 54 -13.38 -0.74 5.30
CA ALA A 54 -13.42 -0.93 3.85
C ALA A 54 -13.14 0.36 3.06
N ASP A 55 -13.51 1.52 3.59
CA ASP A 55 -13.27 2.86 3.02
C ASP A 55 -11.85 3.40 3.28
N GLN A 56 -11.08 2.71 4.12
CA GLN A 56 -9.67 3.03 4.41
C GLN A 56 -8.69 2.19 3.60
N LEU A 57 -9.15 1.17 2.86
CA LEU A 57 -8.28 0.32 2.06
C LEU A 57 -7.99 1.04 0.72
N PRO A 58 -6.75 1.51 0.49
CA PRO A 58 -6.41 2.13 -0.79
C PRO A 58 -6.54 1.10 -1.91
N ASP A 59 -7.14 1.53 -3.01
CA ASP A 59 -7.13 0.77 -4.26
C ASP A 59 -5.84 1.09 -5.03
N ILE A 60 -4.94 0.12 -5.08
CA ILE A 60 -3.65 0.18 -5.78
C ILE A 60 -3.69 -0.57 -7.12
N GLY A 61 -4.90 -0.88 -7.60
CA GLY A 61 -5.15 -1.55 -8.87
C GLY A 61 -4.66 -0.76 -10.09
N SER A 62 -4.58 -1.46 -11.22
CA SER A 62 -4.24 -0.87 -12.51
C SER A 62 -5.15 -1.44 -13.60
N GLY A 63 -5.60 -0.58 -14.52
CA GLY A 63 -6.59 -0.95 -15.53
C GLY A 63 -7.96 -1.20 -14.90
N ASP A 64 -8.57 -2.33 -15.23
CA ASP A 64 -9.92 -2.69 -14.75
C ASP A 64 -9.89 -3.52 -13.46
N ILE A 65 -8.72 -3.95 -12.99
CA ILE A 65 -8.59 -4.78 -11.77
C ILE A 65 -8.35 -3.87 -10.56
N HIS A 66 -9.13 -4.08 -9.51
CA HIS A 66 -9.01 -3.36 -8.24
C HIS A 66 -8.23 -4.17 -7.21
N TYR A 67 -7.27 -3.55 -6.54
CA TYR A 67 -6.46 -4.18 -5.49
C TYR A 67 -6.56 -3.36 -4.21
N TYR A 68 -7.39 -3.82 -3.27
CA TYR A 68 -7.57 -3.16 -1.98
C TYR A 68 -6.53 -3.66 -0.99
N LEU A 69 -5.55 -2.81 -0.66
CA LEU A 69 -4.41 -3.15 0.19
C LEU A 69 -4.74 -3.00 1.68
N VAL A 70 -4.45 -4.05 2.46
CA VAL A 70 -4.54 -4.00 3.92
C VAL A 70 -3.20 -3.58 4.52
N GLY A 71 -3.23 -2.68 5.50
CA GLY A 71 -2.03 -2.35 6.26
C GLY A 71 -1.05 -1.42 5.57
N GLU A 72 -1.51 -0.52 4.70
CA GLU A 72 -0.67 0.51 4.06
C GLU A 72 0.22 1.24 5.08
N ASN A 73 -0.36 1.63 6.22
CA ASN A 73 0.30 2.36 7.31
C ASN A 73 1.06 1.46 8.30
N PHE A 74 1.05 0.13 8.12
CA PHE A 74 1.68 -0.80 9.06
C PHE A 74 3.21 -0.63 9.07
N PRO A 75 3.87 -0.54 10.24
CA PRO A 75 5.32 -0.36 10.31
C PRO A 75 6.08 -1.59 9.79
N SER A 76 6.93 -1.42 8.77
CA SER A 76 7.79 -2.47 8.20
C SER A 76 7.07 -3.80 7.92
N PRO A 77 6.02 -3.80 7.09
CA PRO A 77 5.22 -4.98 6.85
C PRO A 77 6.00 -6.01 6.03
N LYS A 78 5.92 -7.27 6.48
CA LYS A 78 6.56 -8.41 5.81
C LYS A 78 5.62 -9.13 4.84
N LEU A 79 4.33 -9.03 5.11
CA LEU A 79 3.23 -9.65 4.37
C LEU A 79 2.50 -8.58 3.57
N CYS A 80 2.25 -8.84 2.29
CA CYS A 80 1.25 -8.12 1.51
C CYS A 80 -0.07 -8.87 1.63
N MET A 81 -1.17 -8.16 1.88
CA MET A 81 -2.52 -8.74 1.94
C MET A 81 -3.43 -7.88 1.06
N LEU A 82 -4.07 -8.51 0.08
CA LEU A 82 -4.96 -7.83 -0.85
C LEU A 82 -6.35 -8.47 -0.83
N ARG A 83 -7.37 -7.63 -1.01
CA ARG A 83 -8.64 -8.06 -1.61
C ARG A 83 -8.64 -7.60 -3.06
N GLU A 84 -8.78 -8.53 -3.97
CA GLU A 84 -8.75 -8.27 -5.41
C GLU A 84 -10.16 -8.40 -5.97
N ILE A 85 -10.54 -7.48 -6.86
CA ILE A 85 -11.78 -7.56 -7.64
C ILE A 85 -11.41 -7.52 -9.11
N MET A 86 -11.71 -8.60 -9.84
CA MET A 86 -11.47 -8.73 -11.27
C MET A 86 -12.81 -8.72 -12.01
N PRO A 87 -13.20 -7.61 -12.68
CA PRO A 87 -14.42 -7.56 -13.48
C PRO A 87 -14.41 -8.54 -14.67
N PRO A 88 -15.58 -8.84 -15.27
CA PRO A 88 -15.68 -9.69 -16.45
C PRO A 88 -14.73 -9.29 -17.58
N GLY A 89 -13.99 -10.26 -18.12
CA GLY A 89 -13.05 -10.05 -19.21
C GLY A 89 -11.69 -9.46 -18.79
N SER A 90 -11.51 -9.08 -17.53
CA SER A 90 -10.22 -8.57 -17.04
C SER A 90 -9.16 -9.67 -16.91
N ASP A 91 -7.90 -9.26 -17.03
CA ASP A 91 -6.75 -10.12 -16.81
C ASP A 91 -5.53 -9.30 -16.35
N THR A 92 -4.56 -9.98 -15.76
CA THR A 92 -3.35 -9.36 -15.19
C THR A 92 -2.33 -8.89 -16.25
N GLY A 93 -2.73 -8.75 -17.52
CA GLY A 93 -1.90 -8.35 -18.66
C GLY A 93 -1.66 -9.49 -19.65
N GLU A 94 -1.32 -9.15 -20.90
CA GLU A 94 -0.97 -10.15 -21.93
C GLU A 94 0.30 -10.93 -21.59
N GLU A 95 1.26 -10.27 -20.92
CA GLU A 95 2.50 -10.89 -20.45
C GLU A 95 2.29 -11.57 -19.09
N MET A 96 2.96 -12.71 -18.89
CA MET A 96 2.94 -13.39 -17.60
C MET A 96 3.82 -12.65 -16.58
N LEU A 97 3.31 -12.57 -15.36
CA LEU A 97 4.02 -12.01 -14.22
C LEU A 97 5.07 -13.02 -13.72
N SER A 98 6.22 -12.52 -13.27
CA SER A 98 7.23 -13.31 -12.58
C SER A 98 8.07 -12.40 -11.68
N HIS A 99 8.15 -12.74 -10.40
CA HIS A 99 8.92 -11.97 -9.42
C HIS A 99 9.36 -12.86 -8.25
N GLU A 100 10.31 -12.38 -7.45
CA GLU A 100 10.76 -13.11 -6.25
C GLU A 100 9.67 -13.10 -5.17
N GLY A 101 9.37 -14.28 -4.62
CA GLY A 101 8.43 -14.43 -3.52
C GLY A 101 7.59 -15.71 -3.55
N GLU A 102 6.64 -15.76 -2.64
CA GLU A 102 5.57 -16.73 -2.58
C GLU A 102 4.23 -15.98 -2.52
N GLU A 103 3.22 -16.54 -3.17
CA GLU A 103 1.86 -16.01 -3.16
C GLU A 103 0.86 -17.15 -2.98
N GLY A 104 -0.18 -16.88 -2.19
CA GLY A 104 -1.36 -17.72 -2.17
C GLY A 104 -2.61 -16.92 -1.89
N GLY A 105 -3.76 -17.50 -2.23
CA GLY A 105 -5.04 -16.84 -2.06
C GLY A 105 -6.22 -17.78 -2.15
N PHE A 106 -7.38 -17.27 -1.76
CA PHE A 106 -8.68 -17.93 -1.86
C PHE A 106 -9.60 -17.15 -2.77
N VAL A 107 -10.33 -17.86 -3.63
CA VAL A 107 -11.44 -17.29 -4.38
C VAL A 107 -12.66 -17.23 -3.46
N LEU A 108 -13.25 -16.05 -3.33
CA LEU A 108 -14.44 -15.81 -2.50
C LEU A 108 -15.73 -15.72 -3.33
N ALA A 109 -15.65 -15.23 -4.56
CA ALA A 109 -16.77 -15.11 -5.50
C ALA A 109 -16.28 -15.19 -6.95
N GLY A 110 -17.17 -15.56 -7.89
CA GLY A 110 -16.86 -15.71 -9.31
C GLY A 110 -15.99 -16.93 -9.62
N GLN A 111 -15.47 -16.99 -10.85
CA GLN A 111 -14.53 -18.02 -11.31
C GLN A 111 -13.32 -17.38 -12.01
N VAL A 112 -12.12 -17.75 -11.59
CA VAL A 112 -10.86 -17.23 -12.17
C VAL A 112 -10.06 -18.34 -12.82
N GLU A 113 -9.65 -18.13 -14.07
CA GLU A 113 -8.65 -18.96 -14.72
C GLU A 113 -7.27 -18.50 -14.24
N ILE A 114 -6.54 -19.40 -13.58
CA ILE A 114 -5.17 -19.19 -13.12
C ILE A 114 -4.25 -20.08 -13.95
N GLN A 115 -3.23 -19.47 -14.53
CA GLN A 115 -2.11 -20.16 -15.15
C GLN A 115 -0.86 -19.93 -14.31
N ILE A 116 -0.17 -21.00 -13.92
CA ILE A 116 1.12 -20.99 -13.22
C ILE A 116 2.06 -21.96 -13.95
N GLY A 117 3.08 -21.42 -14.60
CA GLY A 117 3.94 -22.14 -15.53
C GLY A 117 3.12 -22.84 -16.62
N GLN A 118 3.18 -24.17 -16.63
CA GLN A 118 2.44 -25.02 -17.58
C GLN A 118 1.06 -25.47 -17.08
N GLN A 119 0.75 -25.23 -15.80
CA GLN A 119 -0.51 -25.66 -15.21
C GLN A 119 -1.56 -24.56 -15.38
N ARG A 120 -2.77 -24.95 -15.77
CA ARG A 120 -3.91 -24.05 -15.88
C ARG A 120 -5.14 -24.69 -15.26
N ARG A 121 -5.83 -23.94 -14.41
CA ARG A 121 -7.04 -24.34 -13.71
C ARG A 121 -7.98 -23.15 -13.55
N THR A 122 -9.28 -23.41 -13.63
CA THR A 122 -10.30 -22.46 -13.20
C THR A 122 -10.66 -22.79 -11.77
N LEU A 123 -10.56 -21.80 -10.88
CA LEU A 123 -10.92 -21.92 -9.47
C LEU A 123 -12.21 -21.13 -9.21
N GLY A 124 -13.09 -21.70 -8.38
CA GLY A 124 -14.31 -21.08 -7.88
C GLY A 124 -14.30 -20.87 -6.36
N PRO A 125 -15.42 -20.42 -5.77
CA PRO A 125 -15.46 -20.04 -4.36
C PRO A 125 -15.04 -21.16 -3.41
N GLY A 126 -14.13 -20.84 -2.47
CA GLY A 126 -13.57 -21.77 -1.49
C GLY A 126 -12.36 -22.56 -1.99
N GLU A 127 -12.05 -22.51 -3.28
CA GLU A 127 -10.81 -23.06 -3.84
C GLU A 127 -9.64 -22.07 -3.67
N ALA A 128 -8.42 -22.59 -3.65
CA ALA A 128 -7.23 -21.85 -3.28
C ALA A 128 -6.04 -22.17 -4.18
N TYR A 129 -5.07 -21.25 -4.19
CA TYR A 129 -3.78 -21.42 -4.84
C TYR A 129 -2.65 -21.04 -3.90
N TYR A 130 -1.48 -21.64 -4.10
CA TYR A 130 -0.24 -21.30 -3.41
C TYR A 130 0.95 -21.72 -4.28
N PHE A 131 1.87 -20.80 -4.56
CA PHE A 131 2.98 -21.07 -5.47
C PHE A 131 4.16 -20.12 -5.28
N ASP A 132 5.29 -20.51 -5.87
CA ASP A 132 6.50 -19.70 -6.01
C ASP A 132 6.32 -18.71 -7.16
N THR A 133 6.35 -17.41 -6.87
CA THR A 133 6.02 -16.36 -7.86
C THR A 133 7.08 -16.19 -8.94
N ARG A 134 8.22 -16.89 -8.85
CA ARG A 134 9.21 -16.97 -9.94
C ARG A 134 8.67 -17.78 -11.11
N LEU A 135 7.70 -18.67 -10.88
CA LEU A 135 6.98 -19.32 -11.95
C LEU A 135 6.13 -18.26 -12.69
N PRO A 136 6.23 -18.17 -14.04
CA PRO A 136 5.39 -17.27 -14.82
C PRO A 136 3.92 -17.53 -14.54
N HIS A 137 3.17 -16.51 -14.16
CA HIS A 137 1.77 -16.66 -13.78
C HIS A 137 0.87 -15.57 -14.35
N ARG A 138 -0.42 -15.88 -14.47
CA ARG A 138 -1.44 -14.98 -15.00
C ARG A 138 -2.81 -15.36 -14.47
N PHE A 139 -3.62 -14.36 -14.17
CA PHE A 139 -4.99 -14.51 -13.70
C PHE A 139 -5.92 -13.87 -14.72
N ARG A 140 -7.05 -14.53 -14.99
CA ARG A 140 -8.06 -14.03 -15.94
C ARG A 140 -9.46 -14.33 -15.46
N ASN A 141 -10.32 -13.33 -15.48
CA ASN A 141 -11.76 -13.52 -15.40
C ASN A 141 -12.33 -13.73 -16.81
N ALA A 142 -12.63 -14.98 -17.17
CA ALA A 142 -13.25 -15.32 -18.45
C ALA A 142 -14.79 -15.46 -18.37
N GLY A 143 -15.37 -15.18 -17.20
CA GLY A 143 -16.82 -15.24 -16.94
C GLY A 143 -17.52 -13.90 -17.17
N ASP A 144 -18.75 -13.82 -16.68
CA ASP A 144 -19.68 -12.69 -16.79
C ASP A 144 -20.01 -12.04 -15.43
N GLU A 145 -19.43 -12.53 -14.34
CA GLU A 145 -19.53 -11.99 -12.98
C GLU A 145 -18.16 -11.54 -12.46
N ASP A 146 -18.14 -10.60 -11.52
CA ASP A 146 -16.92 -10.20 -10.82
C ASP A 146 -16.32 -11.38 -10.05
N VAL A 147 -15.00 -11.54 -10.15
CA VAL A 147 -14.25 -12.43 -9.26
C VAL A 147 -13.76 -11.63 -8.07
N VAL A 148 -13.89 -12.21 -6.86
CA VAL A 148 -13.29 -11.67 -5.64
C VAL A 148 -12.26 -12.65 -5.10
N ILE A 149 -11.03 -12.19 -4.89
CA ILE A 149 -9.92 -12.98 -4.33
C ILE A 149 -9.43 -12.29 -3.05
N VAL A 150 -9.05 -13.08 -2.05
CA VAL A 150 -8.18 -12.60 -0.96
C VAL A 150 -6.85 -13.30 -1.09
N SER A 151 -5.78 -12.53 -1.27
CA SER A 151 -4.43 -13.02 -1.51
C SER A 151 -3.44 -12.48 -0.48
N ALA A 152 -2.35 -13.23 -0.33
CA ALA A 152 -1.25 -12.91 0.54
C ALA A 152 0.07 -13.22 -0.17
N SER A 153 1.04 -12.30 -0.12
CA SER A 153 2.35 -12.52 -0.71
C SER A 153 3.51 -12.04 0.16
N THR A 154 4.68 -12.63 -0.02
CA THR A 154 5.93 -12.28 0.67
C THR A 154 7.12 -12.50 -0.27
N PRO A 155 8.10 -11.58 -0.37
CA PRO A 155 8.16 -10.28 0.31
C PRO A 155 7.10 -9.32 -0.20
N ARG A 156 6.76 -8.29 0.60
CA ARG A 156 5.81 -7.25 0.18
C ARG A 156 6.38 -6.50 -1.04
N THR A 157 5.77 -6.71 -2.21
CA THR A 157 6.18 -6.12 -3.50
C THR A 157 5.45 -4.82 -3.84
N PHE A 158 4.38 -4.48 -3.12
CA PHE A 158 3.60 -3.23 -3.26
C PHE A 158 3.41 -2.53 -1.91
#